data_AF-A0A1W2F508-F1
#
_entry.id   AF-A0A1W2F508-F1
#
_cell.length_a   1.000
_cell.length_b   1.000
_cell.length_c   1.000
_cell.angle_alpha   90.00
_cell.angle_beta   90.00
_cell.angle_gamma   90.00
#
_symmetry.space_group_name_H-M   'P 1'
#
loop_
_entity.id
_entity.type
_entity.pdbx_description
1 polymer ?
#
loop_
_entity_poly.entity_id
_entity_poly.type
_entity_poly.pdbx_seq_one_letter_code
_entity_poly.pdbx_strand_id
1 'polypeptide(L)'
;MKFKQLSSVIYVTPEGDQVFTFVKEINEKEGLFTLDFDDVKVRENELKLNTYANFSVPRSMTNAHIKAYHYDQLINRIVTFLKENHTEQHLEIYREMDTIYFETVFHAPKTPQEKKLFQEVVNKFNRIIGQVNTAIKSRFNQKIEVVLKFPFTRHHLHSIRV
;
A
#
# COMPACT_ATOMS: atom_id res chain seq x y z
N MET A 1 -24.21 16.38 4.34
CA MET A 1 -23.38 15.16 4.22
C MET A 1 -21.91 15.56 4.21
N LYS A 2 -21.15 15.09 5.19
CA LYS A 2 -19.75 15.45 5.46
C LYS A 2 -18.76 14.60 4.68
N PHE A 3 -19.14 13.36 4.33
CA PHE A 3 -18.27 12.41 3.64
C PHE A 3 -18.73 12.18 2.20
N LYS A 4 -17.78 11.86 1.32
CA LYS A 4 -17.98 11.48 -0.09
C LYS A 4 -17.37 10.11 -0.35
N GLN A 5 -17.66 9.49 -1.49
CA GLN A 5 -16.99 8.27 -1.92
C GLN A 5 -15.46 8.48 -1.90
N LEU A 6 -14.72 7.44 -1.51
CA LEU A 6 -13.27 7.44 -1.28
C LEU A 6 -12.77 8.34 -0.14
N SER A 7 -13.67 8.96 0.64
CA SER A 7 -13.26 9.67 1.86
C SER A 7 -12.60 8.70 2.82
N SER A 8 -11.37 8.99 3.23
CA SER A 8 -10.67 8.25 4.28
C SER A 8 -11.33 8.52 5.64
N VAL A 9 -11.75 7.48 6.33
CA VAL A 9 -12.49 7.56 7.58
C VAL A 9 -11.96 6.57 8.63
N ILE A 10 -12.34 6.80 9.87
CA ILE A 10 -12.09 5.93 11.01
C ILE A 10 -13.45 5.43 11.49
N TYR A 11 -13.60 4.12 11.47
CA TYR A 11 -14.72 3.40 12.07
C TYR A 11 -14.26 2.76 13.38
N VAL A 12 -15.14 2.72 14.39
CA VAL A 12 -14.89 1.99 15.65
C VAL A 12 -15.87 0.83 15.70
N THR A 13 -15.34 -0.38 15.73
CA THR A 13 -16.14 -1.61 15.83
C THR A 13 -16.92 -1.67 17.14
N PRO A 14 -17.98 -2.51 17.24
CA PRO A 14 -18.69 -2.73 18.51
C PRO A 14 -17.78 -3.17 19.66
N GLU A 15 -16.68 -3.88 19.33
CA GLU A 15 -15.67 -4.35 20.27
C GLU A 15 -14.64 -3.26 20.67
N GLY A 16 -14.72 -2.07 20.07
CA GLY A 16 -13.88 -0.92 20.39
C GLY A 16 -12.57 -0.83 19.58
N ASP A 17 -12.31 -1.76 18.66
CA ASP A 17 -11.16 -1.68 17.75
C ASP A 17 -11.39 -0.59 16.69
N GLN A 18 -10.32 0.14 16.37
CA GLN A 18 -10.33 1.17 15.32
C GLN A 18 -9.98 0.57 13.96
N VAL A 19 -10.75 0.94 12.94
CA VAL A 19 -10.53 0.58 11.55
C VAL A 19 -10.36 1.84 10.71
N PHE A 20 -9.14 2.05 10.20
CA PHE A 20 -8.84 3.08 9.20
C PHE A 20 -9.20 2.60 7.79
N THR A 21 -10.34 3.04 7.27
CA THR A 21 -10.89 2.57 5.99
C THR A 21 -11.31 3.76 5.13
N PHE A 22 -12.05 3.52 4.06
CA PHE A 22 -12.64 4.56 3.23
C PHE A 22 -14.09 4.22 2.87
N VAL A 23 -14.84 5.27 2.50
CA VAL A 23 -16.21 5.12 2.02
C VAL A 23 -16.18 4.51 0.62
N LYS A 24 -16.65 3.27 0.48
CA LYS A 24 -16.74 2.56 -0.80
C LYS A 24 -17.97 3.00 -1.58
N GLU A 25 -19.12 3.10 -0.91
CA GLU A 25 -20.40 3.50 -1.51
C GLU A 25 -21.26 4.32 -0.52
N ILE A 26 -22.20 5.10 -1.05
CA ILE A 26 -23.12 5.93 -0.26
C ILE A 26 -24.55 5.65 -0.72
N ASN A 27 -25.40 5.21 0.21
CA ASN A 27 -26.83 5.09 0.01
C ASN A 27 -27.53 6.31 0.63
N GLU A 28 -27.71 7.36 -0.18
CA GLU A 28 -28.33 8.62 0.27
C GLU A 28 -29.78 8.44 0.75
N LYS A 29 -30.52 7.48 0.18
CA LYS A 29 -31.93 7.23 0.55
C LYS A 29 -32.06 6.72 1.98
N GLU A 30 -31.12 5.90 2.42
CA GLU A 30 -31.10 5.28 3.74
C GLU A 30 -30.19 6.02 4.73
N GLY A 31 -29.41 7.00 4.26
CA GLY A 31 -28.41 7.70 5.07
C GLY A 31 -27.27 6.78 5.53
N LEU A 32 -26.95 5.75 4.73
CA LEU A 32 -25.94 4.73 5.05
C LEU A 32 -24.71 4.85 4.16
N PHE A 33 -23.56 4.51 4.75
CA PHE A 33 -22.26 4.47 4.10
C PHE A 33 -21.74 3.03 4.15
N THR A 34 -21.38 2.49 2.99
CA THR A 34 -20.69 1.20 2.89
C THR A 34 -19.19 1.44 2.93
N LEU A 35 -18.50 0.80 3.86
CA LEU A 35 -17.05 0.91 4.02
C LEU A 35 -16.34 -0.19 3.24
N ASP A 36 -15.11 0.08 2.81
CA ASP A 36 -14.26 -0.94 2.17
C ASP A 36 -13.92 -2.11 3.10
N PHE A 37 -13.90 -1.87 4.41
CA PHE A 37 -13.77 -2.94 5.41
C PHE A 37 -15.05 -3.79 5.45
N ASP A 38 -14.98 -4.99 4.89
CA ASP A 38 -16.04 -6.03 4.87
C ASP A 38 -17.43 -5.55 4.44
N ASP A 39 -17.50 -4.51 3.60
CA ASP A 39 -18.76 -3.89 3.19
C ASP A 39 -19.65 -3.49 4.39
N VAL A 40 -19.04 -3.13 5.52
CA VAL A 40 -19.75 -2.73 6.73
C VAL A 40 -20.57 -1.47 6.44
N LYS A 41 -21.85 -1.50 6.82
CA LYS A 41 -22.80 -0.40 6.64
C LYS A 41 -22.98 0.37 7.94
N VAL A 42 -22.73 1.67 7.89
CA VAL A 42 -22.80 2.55 9.07
C VAL A 42 -23.49 3.87 8.75
N ARG A 43 -23.92 4.57 9.80
CA ARG A 43 -24.41 5.95 9.72
C ARG A 43 -23.26 6.95 9.80
N GLU A 44 -23.52 8.19 9.36
CA GLU A 44 -22.53 9.27 9.35
C GLU A 44 -21.93 9.56 10.75
N ASN A 45 -22.73 9.44 11.81
CA ASN A 45 -22.30 9.72 13.19
C ASN A 45 -21.38 8.64 13.79
N GLU A 46 -21.24 7.50 13.13
CA GLU A 46 -20.34 6.41 13.52
C GLU A 46 -18.96 6.56 12.87
N LEU A 47 -18.79 7.56 11.99
CA LEU A 47 -17.56 7.82 11.25
C LEU A 47 -16.85 9.07 11.75
N LYS A 48 -15.51 8.98 11.78
CA LYS A 48 -14.63 10.14 11.96
C LYS A 48 -13.77 10.32 10.72
N LEU A 49 -13.46 11.56 10.36
CA LEU A 49 -12.54 11.84 9.26
C LEU A 49 -11.15 11.31 9.63
N ASN A 50 -10.51 10.56 8.74
CA ASN A 50 -9.13 10.13 8.91
C ASN A 50 -8.18 11.18 8.33
N THR A 51 -7.47 11.89 9.20
CA THR A 51 -6.45 12.89 8.83
C THR A 51 -5.03 12.40 9.09
N TYR A 52 -4.84 11.11 9.42
CA TYR A 52 -3.53 10.55 9.63
C TYR A 52 -2.74 10.43 8.32
N ALA A 53 -1.42 10.38 8.41
CA ALA A 53 -0.55 10.24 7.24
C ALA A 53 -0.85 8.93 6.48
N ASN A 54 -0.57 8.91 5.18
CA ASN A 54 -1.01 7.87 4.25
C ASN A 54 -0.64 6.43 4.66
N PHE A 55 0.53 6.23 5.27
CA PHE A 55 1.03 4.92 5.74
C PHE A 55 0.85 4.69 7.25
N SER A 56 -0.12 5.37 7.86
CA SER A 56 -0.43 5.17 9.28
C SER A 56 -1.45 4.06 9.47
N VAL A 57 -1.25 3.25 10.51
CA VAL A 57 -2.21 2.23 10.94
C VAL A 57 -2.62 2.46 12.40
N PRO A 58 -3.79 1.97 12.84
CA PRO A 58 -4.29 2.21 14.19
C PRO A 58 -3.31 1.86 15.32
N ARG A 59 -3.37 2.70 16.39
CA ARG A 59 -3.02 2.42 17.80
C ARG A 59 -2.89 0.95 18.22
N SER A 60 -4.08 0.37 18.26
CA SER A 60 -4.45 -0.81 19.02
C SER A 60 -5.45 -1.52 18.15
N MET A 61 -5.15 -2.79 17.89
CA MET A 61 -6.04 -3.71 17.17
C MET A 61 -5.89 -5.02 17.91
N THR A 62 -6.96 -5.50 18.51
CA THR A 62 -6.94 -6.79 19.21
C THR A 62 -7.31 -7.92 18.26
N ASN A 63 -8.25 -7.65 17.35
CA ASN A 63 -8.72 -8.62 16.36
C ASN A 63 -7.68 -8.88 15.24
N ALA A 64 -7.40 -10.16 14.97
CA ALA A 64 -6.48 -10.59 13.91
C ALA A 64 -6.95 -10.21 12.50
N HIS A 65 -8.26 -10.23 12.26
CA HIS A 65 -8.85 -9.85 10.98
C HIS A 65 -8.62 -8.37 10.66
N ILE A 66 -8.80 -7.50 11.65
CA ILE A 66 -8.54 -6.05 11.50
C ILE A 66 -7.05 -5.79 11.24
N LYS A 67 -6.15 -6.52 11.91
CA LYS A 67 -4.71 -6.44 11.63
C LYS A 67 -4.40 -6.84 10.19
N ALA A 68 -4.98 -7.95 9.71
CA ALA A 68 -4.78 -8.43 8.35
C ALA A 68 -5.29 -7.42 7.32
N TYR A 69 -6.48 -6.84 7.54
CA TYR A 69 -7.02 -5.77 6.69
C TYR A 69 -6.07 -4.57 6.61
N HIS A 70 -5.59 -4.07 7.75
CA HIS A 70 -4.68 -2.92 7.75
C HIS A 70 -3.32 -3.22 7.12
N TYR A 71 -2.82 -4.43 7.29
CA TYR A 71 -1.59 -4.87 6.63
C TYR A 71 -1.77 -4.92 5.10
N ASP A 72 -2.85 -5.52 4.62
CA ASP A 72 -3.16 -5.60 3.18
C ASP A 72 -3.32 -4.20 2.56
N GLN A 73 -4.08 -3.33 3.21
CA GLN A 73 -4.28 -1.95 2.77
C GLN A 73 -2.98 -1.14 2.78
N LEU A 74 -2.09 -1.38 3.74
CA LEU A 74 -0.78 -0.74 3.77
C LEU A 74 0.06 -1.15 2.55
N ILE A 75 0.08 -2.44 2.20
CA ILE A 75 0.77 -2.92 0.99
C ILE A 75 0.16 -2.29 -0.27
N ASN A 76 -1.16 -2.24 -0.39
CA ASN A 76 -1.84 -1.60 -1.53
C ASN A 76 -1.43 -0.13 -1.70
N ARG A 77 -1.38 0.62 -0.60
CA ARG A 77 -0.94 2.02 -0.61
C ARG A 77 0.53 2.15 -1.00
N ILE A 78 1.39 1.24 -0.52
CA ILE A 78 2.79 1.20 -0.91
C ILE A 78 2.92 0.98 -2.42
N VAL A 79 2.23 -0.02 -2.98
CA VAL A 79 2.24 -0.29 -4.43
C VAL A 79 1.76 0.92 -5.23
N THR A 80 0.68 1.56 -4.79
CA THR A 80 0.14 2.77 -5.43
C THR A 80 1.16 3.91 -5.40
N PHE A 81 1.78 4.17 -4.25
CA PHE A 81 2.83 5.18 -4.13
C PHE A 81 4.02 4.87 -5.05
N LEU A 82 4.47 3.62 -5.09
CA LEU A 82 5.57 3.22 -5.96
C LEU A 82 5.25 3.51 -7.42
N LYS A 83 4.05 3.15 -7.90
CA LYS A 83 3.54 3.45 -9.26
C LYS A 83 3.54 4.93 -9.58
N GLU A 84 3.09 5.75 -8.65
CA GLU A 84 2.98 7.21 -8.84
C GLU A 84 4.35 7.93 -8.81
N ASN A 85 5.39 7.30 -8.26
CA ASN A 85 6.69 7.94 -8.00
C ASN A 85 7.85 7.40 -8.84
N HIS A 86 7.57 6.66 -9.94
CA HIS A 86 8.57 6.34 -10.96
C HIS A 86 8.24 6.98 -12.31
N THR A 87 9.25 7.13 -13.16
CA THR A 87 9.11 7.70 -14.52
C THR A 87 9.34 6.67 -15.62
N GLU A 88 9.68 5.42 -15.26
CA GLU A 88 9.99 4.37 -16.22
C GLU A 88 8.72 3.83 -16.88
N GLN A 89 8.56 4.04 -18.20
CA GLN A 89 7.34 3.64 -18.94
C GLN A 89 7.20 2.12 -19.10
N HIS A 90 8.31 1.39 -19.07
CA HIS A 90 8.34 -0.07 -19.25
C HIS A 90 8.42 -0.83 -17.92
N LEU A 91 8.16 -0.14 -16.81
CA LEU A 91 8.14 -0.73 -15.49
C LEU A 91 6.69 -0.96 -15.08
N GLU A 92 6.34 -2.22 -14.91
CA GLU A 92 5.09 -2.60 -14.27
C GLU A 92 5.37 -2.89 -12.80
N ILE A 93 4.55 -2.31 -11.92
CA ILE A 93 4.62 -2.57 -10.49
C ILE A 93 3.35 -3.27 -10.09
N TYR A 94 3.46 -4.41 -9.43
CA TYR A 94 2.30 -5.11 -8.92
C TYR A 94 2.66 -5.85 -7.63
N ARG A 95 1.64 -6.39 -6.96
CA ARG A 95 1.85 -7.29 -5.83
C ARG A 95 1.28 -8.65 -6.15
N GLU A 96 1.94 -9.68 -5.66
CA GLU A 96 1.32 -10.99 -5.47
C GLU A 96 1.52 -11.36 -4.00
N MET A 97 0.41 -11.51 -3.27
CA MET A 97 0.42 -11.72 -1.82
C MET A 97 1.26 -10.62 -1.13
N ASP A 98 2.30 -11.03 -0.39
CA ASP A 98 3.18 -10.16 0.40
C ASP A 98 4.48 -9.78 -0.33
N THR A 99 4.55 -10.01 -1.65
CA THR A 99 5.70 -9.63 -2.48
C THR A 99 5.32 -8.57 -3.49
N ILE A 100 6.13 -7.52 -3.56
CA ILE A 100 6.00 -6.46 -4.57
C ILE A 100 6.97 -6.76 -5.71
N TYR A 101 6.44 -6.82 -6.93
CA TYR A 101 7.22 -7.03 -8.14
C TYR A 101 7.36 -5.74 -8.90
N PHE A 102 8.60 -5.46 -9.29
CA PHE A 102 8.97 -4.54 -10.34
C PHE A 102 9.27 -5.37 -11.58
N GLU A 103 8.33 -5.49 -12.50
CA GLU A 103 8.52 -6.23 -13.75
C GLU A 103 8.93 -5.27 -14.87
N THR A 104 9.95 -5.67 -15.62
CA THR A 104 10.49 -4.86 -16.70
C THR A 104 10.95 -5.73 -17.86
N VAL A 105 10.93 -5.18 -19.07
CA VAL A 105 11.33 -5.86 -20.31
C VAL A 105 12.84 -5.83 -20.56
N PHE A 106 13.65 -5.28 -19.65
CA PHE A 106 15.10 -5.24 -19.82
C PHE A 106 15.69 -6.63 -20.03
N HIS A 107 16.56 -6.76 -21.03
CA HIS A 107 17.37 -7.94 -21.22
C HIS A 107 18.50 -7.99 -20.19
N ALA A 108 18.94 -9.21 -19.86
CA ALA A 108 20.07 -9.40 -18.95
C ALA A 108 21.30 -8.63 -19.47
N PRO A 109 21.95 -7.79 -18.65
CA PRO A 109 23.07 -6.95 -19.10
C PRO A 109 24.29 -7.81 -19.45
N LYS A 110 24.77 -7.71 -20.70
CA LYS A 110 25.89 -8.47 -21.24
C LYS A 110 27.18 -7.65 -21.27
N THR A 111 27.09 -6.37 -21.60
CA THR A 111 28.25 -5.48 -21.69
C THR A 111 28.53 -4.73 -20.38
N PRO A 112 29.76 -4.25 -20.14
CA PRO A 112 30.06 -3.39 -18.99
C PRO A 112 29.19 -2.13 -18.92
N GLN A 113 28.88 -1.53 -20.07
CA GLN A 113 28.02 -0.35 -20.16
C GLN A 113 26.58 -0.69 -19.74
N GLU A 114 26.04 -1.81 -20.22
CA GLU A 114 24.71 -2.30 -19.82
C GLU A 114 24.64 -2.62 -18.33
N LYS A 115 25.71 -3.22 -17.76
CA LYS A 115 25.79 -3.48 -16.32
C LYS A 115 25.78 -2.19 -15.50
N LYS A 116 26.42 -1.13 -15.99
CA LYS A 116 26.42 0.17 -15.33
C LYS A 116 25.02 0.81 -15.35
N LEU A 117 24.38 0.83 -16.52
CA LEU A 117 23.01 1.33 -16.66
C LEU A 117 22.03 0.54 -15.78
N PHE A 118 22.22 -0.78 -15.73
CA PHE A 118 21.44 -1.65 -14.85
C PHE A 118 21.55 -1.26 -13.38
N GLN A 119 22.78 -1.03 -12.89
CA GLN A 119 23.01 -0.60 -11.52
C GLN A 119 22.38 0.76 -11.22
N GLU A 120 22.39 1.69 -12.18
CA GLU A 120 21.74 3.00 -12.04
C GLU A 120 20.23 2.87 -11.87
N VAL A 121 19.58 1.98 -12.63
CA VAL A 121 18.15 1.65 -12.51
C VAL A 121 17.83 1.03 -11.14
N VAL A 122 18.61 0.02 -10.71
CA VAL A 122 18.46 -0.61 -9.39
C VAL A 122 18.59 0.43 -8.27
N ASN A 123 19.58 1.33 -8.35
CA ASN A 123 19.78 2.39 -7.38
C ASN A 123 18.59 3.36 -7.34
N LYS A 124 18.01 3.69 -8.50
CA LYS A 124 16.81 4.53 -8.60
C LYS A 124 15.61 3.90 -7.88
N PHE A 125 15.34 2.62 -8.11
CA PHE A 125 14.24 1.92 -7.43
C PHE A 125 14.48 1.80 -5.92
N ASN A 126 15.71 1.46 -5.51
CA ASN A 126 16.09 1.42 -4.09
C ASN A 126 15.95 2.77 -3.39
N ARG A 127 16.13 3.88 -4.10
CA ARG A 127 15.90 5.23 -3.56
C ARG A 127 14.42 5.47 -3.26
N ILE A 128 13.52 5.08 -4.17
CA ILE A 128 12.06 5.22 -3.97
C ILE A 128 11.60 4.33 -2.80
N ILE A 129 12.10 3.09 -2.73
CA ILE A 129 11.89 2.19 -1.59
C ILE A 129 12.35 2.86 -0.27
N GLY A 130 13.50 3.55 -0.29
CA GLY A 130 14.00 4.31 0.86
C GLY A 130 13.05 5.43 1.33
N GLN A 131 12.39 6.12 0.39
CA GLN A 131 11.38 7.13 0.71
C GLN A 131 10.16 6.50 1.38
N VAL A 132 9.69 5.37 0.85
CA VAL A 132 8.60 4.60 1.46
C VAL A 132 8.93 4.20 2.91
N ASN A 133 10.12 3.61 3.13
CA ASN A 133 10.58 3.20 4.46
C ASN A 133 10.66 4.36 5.45
N THR A 134 10.96 5.58 4.98
CA THR A 134 11.02 6.77 5.84
C THR A 134 9.62 7.32 6.18
N ALA A 135 8.64 7.09 5.30
CA ALA A 135 7.27 7.59 5.46
C ALA A 135 6.36 6.64 6.26
N ILE A 136 6.68 5.35 6.30
CA ILE A 136 5.90 4.34 7.02
C ILE A 136 5.94 4.59 8.54
N LYS A 137 4.75 4.61 9.15
CA LYS A 137 4.57 4.65 10.61
C LYS A 137 3.72 3.46 11.03
N SER A 138 4.31 2.27 10.92
CA SER A 138 3.64 1.00 11.18
C SER A 138 4.33 0.21 12.30
N ARG A 139 3.62 -0.78 12.86
CA ARG A 139 4.05 -1.60 14.00
C ARG A 139 4.11 -3.09 13.66
N PHE A 140 3.83 -3.46 12.42
CA PHE A 140 3.72 -4.87 12.07
C PHE A 140 5.06 -5.59 12.25
N ASN A 141 6.17 -4.84 12.17
CA ASN A 141 7.54 -5.34 12.26
C ASN A 141 7.80 -6.48 11.26
N GLN A 142 7.28 -6.29 10.04
CA GLN A 142 7.36 -7.23 8.94
C GLN A 142 8.21 -6.64 7.81
N LYS A 143 8.77 -7.54 7.00
CA LYS A 143 9.53 -7.19 5.80
C LYS A 143 8.73 -7.64 4.60
N ILE A 144 8.33 -6.67 3.79
CA ILE A 144 7.74 -6.92 2.48
C ILE A 144 8.91 -7.10 1.51
N GLU A 145 8.91 -8.24 0.83
CA GLU A 145 9.90 -8.54 -0.19
C GLU A 145 9.62 -7.72 -1.45
N VAL A 146 10.70 -7.24 -2.09
CA VAL A 146 10.61 -6.47 -3.31
C VAL A 146 11.55 -7.07 -4.35
N VAL A 147 10.96 -7.54 -5.45
CA VAL A 147 11.67 -8.29 -6.49
C VAL A 147 11.62 -7.53 -7.81
N LEU A 148 12.79 -7.26 -8.37
CA LEU A 148 12.94 -6.83 -9.75
C LEU A 148 12.97 -8.07 -10.65
N LYS A 149 11.93 -8.22 -11.45
CA LYS A 149 11.68 -9.37 -12.34
C LYS A 149 12.02 -9.00 -13.78
N PHE A 150 12.86 -9.81 -14.40
CA PHE A 150 13.15 -9.80 -15.82
C PHE A 150 12.52 -11.03 -16.47
N PRO A 151 12.40 -11.08 -17.81
CA PRO A 151 11.89 -12.25 -18.51
C PRO A 151 12.68 -13.55 -18.22
N PHE A 152 13.93 -13.44 -17.77
CA PHE A 152 14.84 -14.59 -17.60
C PHE A 152 15.47 -14.70 -16.20
N THR A 153 15.35 -13.69 -15.34
CA THR A 153 16.02 -13.65 -14.03
C THR A 153 15.23 -12.83 -13.01
N ARG A 154 15.53 -13.02 -11.72
CA ARG A 154 15.02 -12.20 -10.61
C ARG A 154 16.19 -11.56 -9.87
N HIS A 155 15.99 -10.33 -9.40
CA HIS A 155 16.95 -9.61 -8.57
C HIS A 155 16.21 -9.00 -7.38
N HIS A 156 16.70 -9.23 -6.16
CA HIS A 156 16.08 -8.66 -4.97
C HIS A 156 16.49 -7.20 -4.82
N LEU A 157 15.50 -6.33 -4.64
CA LEU A 157 15.72 -4.95 -4.23
C LEU A 157 15.72 -4.85 -2.70
N HIS A 158 15.91 -3.64 -2.18
CA HIS A 158 15.71 -3.38 -0.76
C HIS A 158 14.28 -3.76 -0.36
N SER A 159 14.14 -4.41 0.80
CA SER A 159 12.83 -4.70 1.39
C SER A 159 12.19 -3.44 1.95
N ILE A 160 10.86 -3.45 2.03
CA ILE A 160 10.08 -2.43 2.72
C ILE A 160 9.75 -2.94 4.12
N ARG A 161 10.03 -2.13 5.15
CA ARG A 161 9.80 -2.46 6.55
C ARG A 161 8.52 -1.78 7.03
N VAL A 162 7.56 -2.58 7.47
CA VAL A 162 6.26 -2.15 8.01
C VAL A 162 6.08 -2.66 9.43
#